data_AF-A0A2W2IAU5-F1
#
_entry.id   AF-A0A2W2IAU5-F1
#
_cell.length_a   1.000
_cell.length_b   1.000
_cell.length_c   1.000
_cell.angle_alpha   90.00
_cell.angle_beta   90.00
_cell.angle_gamma   90.00
#
_symmetry.space_group_name_H-M   'P 1'
#
loop_
_entity.id
_entity.type
_entity.pdbx_description
1 polymer ?
#
loop_
_entity_poly.entity_id
_entity_poly.type
_entity_poly.pdbx_seq_one_letter_code
_entity_poly.pdbx_strand_id
1 'polypeptide(L)' 'MFIADEVAREFAEQFNGYCADEIAARLACSEVDALAALLTALGDEELAATWIEYHAEGDDEDEDHYRPPS' A
#
# COMPACT_ATOMS: atom_id res chain seq x y z
N MET A 1 1.89 15.69 13.72
CA MET A 1 2.27 14.47 14.44
C MET A 1 3.72 14.17 14.08
N PHE A 2 4.52 13.69 15.03
CA PHE A 2 5.90 13.28 14.76
C PHE A 2 5.99 11.77 15.02
N ILE A 3 6.44 11.02 14.02
CA ILE A 3 6.72 9.58 14.14
C ILE A 3 8.24 9.46 14.27
N ALA A 4 8.73 8.72 15.26
CA ALA A 4 10.16 8.49 15.40
C ALA A 4 10.68 7.65 14.23
N ASP A 5 11.85 7.99 13.69
CA ASP A 5 12.44 7.33 12.52
C ASP A 5 12.53 5.80 12.67
N GLU A 6 12.84 5.31 13.87
CA GLU A 6 12.87 3.87 14.18
C GLU A 6 11.50 3.21 13.98
N VAL A 7 10.44 3.87 14.46
CA VAL A 7 9.05 3.38 14.35
C VAL A 7 8.59 3.42 12.89
N ALA A 8 8.92 4.48 12.15
CA ALA A 8 8.62 4.60 10.73
C ALA A 8 9.30 3.48 9.93
N ARG A 9 10.59 3.24 10.19
CA ARG A 9 11.36 2.17 9.54
C ARG A 9 10.79 0.80 9.87
N GLU A 10 10.51 0.51 11.14
CA GLU A 10 9.94 -0.78 11.55
C GLU A 10 8.57 -1.01 10.90
N PHE A 11 7.74 0.04 10.78
CA PHE A 11 6.48 -0.05 10.06
C PHE A 11 6.69 -0.42 8.58
N ALA A 12 7.53 0.31 7.84
CA ALA A 12 7.81 0.00 6.44
C ALA A 12 8.45 -1.39 6.25
N GLU A 13 9.26 -1.84 7.20
CA GLU A 13 9.85 -3.19 7.19
C GLU A 13 8.81 -4.30 7.35
N GLN A 14 7.77 -4.10 8.17
CA GLN A 14 6.69 -5.09 8.34
C GLN A 14 5.62 -5.01 7.24
N PHE A 15 5.31 -3.80 6.77
CA PHE A 15 4.37 -3.53 5.68
C PHE A 15 5.10 -3.40 4.34
N ASN A 16 6.02 -4.33 4.10
CA ASN A 16 6.82 -4.38 2.87
C ASN A 16 6.04 -5.03 1.70
N GLY A 17 6.69 -5.15 0.53
CA GLY A 17 6.07 -5.73 -0.67
C GLY A 17 5.63 -7.20 -0.53
N TYR A 18 6.26 -8.00 0.33
CA TYR A 18 5.79 -9.37 0.61
C TYR A 18 4.47 -9.36 1.37
N CYS A 19 4.31 -8.43 2.32
CA CYS A 19 3.03 -8.25 3.00
C CYS A 19 1.95 -7.76 2.02
N ALA A 20 2.29 -6.81 1.14
CA ALA A 20 1.39 -6.31 0.12
C ALA A 20 0.85 -7.42 -0.79
N ASP A 21 1.73 -8.28 -1.32
CA ASP A 21 1.36 -9.45 -2.15
C ASP A 21 0.35 -10.39 -1.45
N GLU A 22 0.49 -10.57 -0.14
CA GLU A 22 -0.38 -11.48 0.63
C GLU A 22 -1.76 -10.87 0.95
N ILE A 23 -1.85 -9.56 1.20
CA ILE A 23 -3.06 -8.96 1.80
C ILE A 23 -3.63 -7.72 1.10
N ALA A 24 -2.92 -7.06 0.18
CA ALA A 24 -3.38 -5.78 -0.39
C ALA A 24 -4.73 -5.92 -1.12
N ALA A 25 -4.92 -6.99 -1.89
CA ALA A 25 -6.18 -7.35 -2.55
C ALA A 25 -7.39 -7.58 -1.61
N ARG A 26 -7.17 -7.62 -0.28
CA ARG A 26 -8.23 -7.82 0.72
C ARG A 26 -8.60 -6.55 1.47
N LEU A 27 -7.83 -5.47 1.30
CA LEU A 27 -8.12 -4.18 1.89
C LEU A 27 -9.24 -3.49 1.10
N ALA A 28 -10.01 -2.62 1.74
CA ALA A 28 -10.84 -1.67 1.00
C ALA A 28 -9.95 -0.60 0.35
N CYS A 29 -10.40 0.02 -0.75
CA CYS A 29 -9.62 1.07 -1.44
C CYS A 29 -9.18 2.19 -0.47
N SER A 30 -10.08 2.64 0.41
CA SER A 30 -9.77 3.67 1.41
C SER A 30 -8.69 3.26 2.43
N GLU A 31 -8.57 1.96 2.70
CA GLU A 31 -7.56 1.43 3.62
C GLU A 31 -6.19 1.39 2.94
N VAL A 32 -6.11 0.92 1.68
CA VAL A 32 -4.85 0.94 0.93
C VAL A 32 -4.40 2.37 0.62
N ASP A 33 -5.34 3.28 0.35
CA ASP A 33 -5.04 4.70 0.14
C ASP A 33 -4.42 5.34 1.39
N ALA A 34 -5.01 5.08 2.55
CA ALA A 34 -4.49 5.61 3.82
C ALA A 34 -3.09 5.04 4.12
N LEU A 35 -2.86 3.76 3.80
CA LEU A 35 -1.56 3.11 3.96
C LEU A 35 -0.52 3.70 3.00
N ALA A 36 -0.84 3.81 1.71
CA ALA A 36 0.03 4.40 0.70
C ALA A 36 0.38 5.86 1.04
N ALA A 37 -0.62 6.66 1.46
CA ALA A 37 -0.40 8.04 1.89
C ALA A 37 0.53 8.14 3.10
N LEU A 38 0.43 7.20 4.06
CA LEU A 38 1.35 7.14 5.20
C LEU A 38 2.78 6.80 4.73
N LEU A 39 2.95 5.78 3.89
CA LEU A 39 4.26 5.39 3.35
C LEU A 39 4.91 6.53 2.56
N THR A 40 4.15 7.23 1.71
CA THR A 40 4.62 8.45 1.04
C THR A 40 5.04 9.52 2.04
N ALA A 41 4.27 9.76 3.10
CA ALA A 41 4.63 10.72 4.13
C ALA A 41 5.90 10.33 4.93
N LEU A 42 6.22 9.03 4.98
CA LEU A 42 7.45 8.48 5.54
C LEU A 42 8.63 8.51 4.54
N GLY A 43 8.39 8.91 3.29
CA GLY A 43 9.40 9.02 2.23
C GLY A 43 9.58 7.77 1.37
N ASP A 44 8.70 6.77 1.51
CA ASP A 44 8.76 5.50 0.77
C ASP A 44 7.68 5.47 -0.33
N GLU A 45 7.88 6.29 -1.36
CA GLU A 45 6.97 6.41 -2.51
C GLU A 45 6.89 5.12 -3.34
N GLU A 46 8.00 4.39 -3.44
CA GLU A 46 8.06 3.12 -4.18
C GLU A 46 7.20 2.06 -3.48
N LEU A 47 7.35 1.90 -2.17
CA LEU A 47 6.54 0.96 -1.41
C LEU A 47 5.05 1.37 -1.43
N ALA A 48 4.74 2.66 -1.35
CA ALA A 48 3.37 3.15 -1.50
C ALA A 48 2.74 2.72 -2.85
N ALA A 49 3.49 2.84 -3.95
CA ALA A 49 3.03 2.41 -5.27
C ALA A 49 2.85 0.89 -5.35
N THR A 50 3.74 0.10 -4.72
CA THR A 50 3.61 -1.36 -4.63
C THR A 50 2.31 -1.78 -3.95
N TRP A 51 1.91 -1.10 -2.87
CA TRP A 51 0.64 -1.39 -2.19
C TRP A 51 -0.58 -1.14 -3.09
N ILE A 52 -0.59 -0.04 -3.85
CA ILE A 52 -1.67 0.26 -4.79
C ILE A 52 -1.70 -0.76 -5.93
N GLU A 53 -0.54 -1.17 -6.44
CA GLU A 53 -0.43 -2.16 -7.50
C GLU A 53 -0.96 -3.53 -7.08
N TYR A 54 -0.55 -4.05 -5.92
CA TYR A 54 -1.03 -5.35 -5.45
C TYR A 54 -2.51 -5.34 -5.04
N HIS A 55 -3.02 -4.18 -4.60
CA HIS A 55 -4.46 -4.04 -4.35
C HIS A 55 -5.25 -4.15 -5.65
N ALA A 56 -4.82 -3.42 -6.69
CA ALA A 56 -5.43 -3.42 -8.02
C ALA A 56 -5.56 -4.80 -8.69
N GLU A 57 -4.72 -5.79 -8.31
CA GLU A 57 -4.82 -7.16 -8.82
C GLU A 57 -6.04 -7.93 -8.30
N GLY A 58 -6.58 -7.51 -7.15
CA GLY A 58 -7.77 -8.09 -6.53
C GLY A 58 -9.08 -7.36 -6.81
N ASP A 59 -8.99 -6.14 -7.34
CA ASP A 59 -10.14 -5.26 -7.56
C ASP A 59 -11.02 -5.72 -8.72
N ASP A 60 -12.32 -5.46 -8.59
CA ASP A 60 -13.29 -5.64 -9.67
C ASP A 60 -13.22 -4.49 -10.69
N GLU A 61 -13.68 -4.73 -11.93
CA GLU A 61 -13.61 -3.77 -13.06
C GLU A 61 -14.20 -2.37 -12.78
N ASP A 62 -15.06 -2.25 -11.78
CA ASP A 62 -15.77 -1.03 -11.40
C ASP A 62 -15.08 -0.24 -10.25
N GLU A 63 -13.91 -0.68 -9.76
CA GLU A 63 -13.21 -0.07 -8.61
C GLU A 63 -12.07 0.88 -9.02
N ASP A 64 -11.79 1.87 -8.17
CA ASP A 64 -10.92 3.02 -8.48
C ASP A 64 -9.46 2.62 -8.81
N HIS A 65 -8.95 1.51 -8.27
CA HIS A 65 -7.59 1.04 -8.54
C HIS A 65 -7.51 -0.10 -9.56
N TYR A 66 -8.64 -0.57 -10.11
CA TYR A 66 -8.66 -1.67 -11.06
C TYR A 66 -7.62 -1.53 -12.18
N ARG A 67 -6.83 -2.58 -12.40
CA ARG A 67 -5.92 -2.69 -13.54
C ARG A 67 -6.35 -3.82 -14.48
N PRO A 68 -6.64 -3.52 -15.76
CA PRO A 68 -6.93 -4.56 -16.74
C PRO A 68 -5.68 -5.41 -17.03
N PRO A 69 -5.84 -6.72 -17.29
CA PRO A 69 -4.72 -7.60 -17.64
C PRO A 69 -4.04 -7.13 -18.94
N SER A 70 -2.71 -7.03 -18.92
CA SER A 70 -1.85 -6.58 -20.02
C SER A 70 -1.61 -7.64 -21.09
#